data_AF-A0A4U5QVS3-F1
#
_entry.id   AF-A0A4U5QVS3-F1
#
_cell.length_a   1.000
_cell.length_b   1.000
_cell.length_c   1.000
_cell.angle_alpha   90.00
_cell.angle_beta   90.00
_cell.angle_gamma   90.00
#
_symmetry.space_group_name_H-M   'P 1'
#
loop_
_entity.id
_entity.type
_entity.pdbx_description
1 polymer ?
#
loop_
_entity_poly.entity_id
_entity_poly.type
_entity_poly.pdbx_seq_one_letter_code
_entity_poly.pdbx_strand_id
1 'polypeptide(L)'
;MKVIEIVDVVFAVDFIVDNDANGDIAGNVAVDIAMARDENEIIENSVEGEFEQYDHKMDKESLAIDMIPDAVPAMSMVAADEPYMGQEFDSEASAHAFYNAYATRIGFVIRVSKLSRSRRDGSAIGRALVCNKEGFRMPDKREKIVRQRAETRVGCRAMILVRKVTSGKWVVTKLVKEHTHSLTPGKARRDCIYDQYPNEHDKIRELSQQLAMEKKRAATYKRHLELIFDQIEEHNESLSKKIQHIAHSLLTVIFISQLPASHSRSPQKMKRMIALGFEGSANKIGVGVVTLDGTILSNPRHTYITPPGQGFLPRETAQHHLQHVLPIVKSALETAKITPDEIDCLCYTKGPGMGAPLQVSAVVIRVLSQLWKKPIVAVNHCVAHIEMGRIVTGADDPVVLYVSGGNTQVIAYSEGRYRIFGETIDIAVGNCLDRFARVLQLSNDPAPGYNIEQLAKKGEQFIDLPYVVKGMDVSFSGILSFIEATTEEKLKNNECTPADLCYSLQETVFAMLVEITERAMAHCDKKDILIVGGVGCNERLQEMMRIMCSERGGMLYATDDRYCIDNGAMIAYTGLLAFAYGETTPLEESTFTQRFRTDEVHAIWRDKKELASVTGIDEPGDKIEENQG
;
A
#
# COMPACT_ATOMS: atom_id res chain seq x y z
N MET A 1 17.43 29.53 20.40
CA MET A 1 17.44 30.45 19.25
C MET A 1 18.24 29.86 18.09
N LYS A 2 19.59 29.90 18.08
CA LYS A 2 20.43 29.38 16.96
C LYS A 2 20.18 27.93 16.47
N VAL A 3 19.61 27.06 17.30
CA VAL A 3 19.20 25.69 16.89
C VAL A 3 18.03 25.71 15.90
N ILE A 4 17.15 26.71 15.96
CA ILE A 4 15.98 26.85 15.07
C ILE A 4 16.47 27.25 13.66
N GLU A 5 17.28 28.30 13.59
CA GLU A 5 17.84 28.84 12.33
C GLU A 5 18.63 27.79 11.52
N ILE A 6 19.37 26.88 12.20
CA ILE A 6 20.12 25.80 11.54
C ILE A 6 19.19 24.76 10.91
N VAL A 7 18.06 24.45 11.57
CA VAL A 7 17.11 23.43 11.08
C VAL A 7 16.22 24.01 9.97
N ASP A 8 15.77 25.25 10.10
CA ASP A 8 14.99 25.95 9.05
C ASP A 8 15.78 26.05 7.73
N VAL A 9 17.10 26.30 7.81
CA VAL A 9 17.99 26.36 6.63
C VAL A 9 18.19 24.98 5.97
N VAL A 10 18.12 23.87 6.71
CA VAL A 10 18.22 22.51 6.15
C VAL A 10 16.94 22.09 5.41
N PHE A 11 15.79 22.62 5.82
CA PHE A 11 14.48 22.26 5.22
C PHE A 11 13.97 23.25 4.16
N ALA A 12 14.73 24.30 3.84
CA ALA A 12 14.41 25.27 2.78
C ALA A 12 14.82 24.80 1.35
N VAL A 13 14.95 23.49 1.13
CA VAL A 13 15.30 22.89 -0.17
C VAL A 13 14.13 22.04 -0.64
N ASP A 14 13.56 22.39 -1.80
CA ASP A 14 12.27 21.85 -2.27
C ASP A 14 12.30 20.36 -2.63
N PHE A 15 11.20 19.67 -2.32
CA PHE A 15 11.01 18.25 -2.62
C PHE A 15 10.46 18.04 -4.04
N ILE A 16 11.27 17.45 -4.91
CA ILE A 16 10.78 16.65 -6.05
C ILE A 16 10.97 15.17 -5.68
N VAL A 17 9.87 14.43 -5.67
CA VAL A 17 9.86 12.97 -5.56
C VAL A 17 8.91 12.47 -6.65
N ASP A 18 9.47 11.93 -7.73
CA ASP A 18 8.68 11.21 -8.72
C ASP A 18 8.15 9.91 -8.12
N ASN A 19 6.89 9.61 -8.41
CA ASN A 19 6.39 8.24 -8.28
C ASN A 19 6.91 7.44 -9.47
N ASP A 20 7.56 6.32 -9.23
CA ASP A 20 7.19 5.12 -9.97
C ASP A 20 7.51 3.84 -9.19
N ALA A 21 6.71 2.80 -9.42
CA ALA A 21 6.82 1.54 -8.70
C ALA A 21 6.78 0.35 -9.66
N ASN A 22 7.92 -0.30 -9.88
CA ASN A 22 8.03 -1.65 -10.41
C ASN A 22 9.37 -2.30 -10.03
N GLY A 23 9.34 -3.59 -9.76
CA GLY A 23 10.53 -4.46 -9.86
C GLY A 23 10.87 -4.75 -11.33
N ASP A 24 11.93 -5.49 -11.64
CA ASP A 24 12.74 -6.34 -10.76
C ASP A 24 14.10 -6.66 -11.45
N ILE A 25 14.89 -7.54 -10.81
CA ILE A 25 16.04 -8.28 -11.38
C ILE A 25 17.38 -7.53 -11.48
N ALA A 26 18.35 -7.99 -10.70
CA ALA A 26 19.76 -7.61 -10.81
C ALA A 26 20.49 -8.34 -11.93
N GLY A 27 21.48 -7.68 -12.57
CA GLY A 27 22.32 -8.28 -13.60
C GLY A 27 23.68 -7.59 -13.75
N ASN A 28 24.72 -8.14 -13.13
CA ASN A 28 26.10 -7.64 -13.25
C ASN A 28 26.67 -7.90 -14.66
N VAL A 29 26.95 -6.84 -15.42
CA VAL A 29 27.99 -6.84 -16.48
C VAL A 29 28.73 -5.50 -16.42
N ALA A 30 30.06 -5.53 -16.34
CA ALA A 30 30.91 -4.34 -16.42
C ALA A 30 31.53 -4.21 -17.82
N VAL A 31 31.69 -2.97 -18.31
CA VAL A 31 32.52 -2.61 -19.46
C VAL A 31 33.17 -1.24 -19.19
N ASP A 32 34.45 -1.10 -19.53
CA ASP A 32 35.31 0.03 -19.15
C ASP A 32 35.30 1.23 -20.13
N ILE A 33 36.09 2.26 -19.78
CA ILE A 33 36.08 3.65 -20.27
C ILE A 33 37.04 3.91 -21.45
N ALA A 34 36.57 4.66 -22.47
CA ALA A 34 37.32 5.65 -23.29
C ALA A 34 36.31 6.38 -24.22
N MET A 35 36.20 7.70 -24.43
CA MET A 35 37.01 8.94 -24.32
C MET A 35 37.24 9.60 -25.70
N ALA A 36 36.72 10.84 -25.82
CA ALA A 36 37.27 12.02 -26.55
C ALA A 36 37.03 12.25 -28.08
N ARG A 37 36.45 13.45 -28.35
CA ARG A 37 36.82 14.45 -29.40
C ARG A 37 36.42 14.17 -30.88
N ASP A 38 36.21 15.17 -31.76
CA ASP A 38 36.25 16.65 -31.61
C ASP A 38 35.38 17.43 -32.65
N GLU A 39 35.40 18.77 -32.54
CA GLU A 39 35.24 19.79 -33.61
C GLU A 39 33.85 20.22 -34.20
N ASN A 40 33.82 21.48 -34.67
CA ASN A 40 32.71 22.28 -35.24
C ASN A 40 33.15 22.93 -36.57
N GLU A 41 32.22 23.25 -37.49
CA GLU A 41 32.05 24.54 -38.22
C GLU A 41 30.88 24.43 -39.24
N ILE A 42 29.89 25.35 -39.31
CA ILE A 42 29.80 26.60 -40.12
C ILE A 42 29.87 26.31 -41.65
N ILE A 43 28.89 26.67 -42.50
CA ILE A 43 28.65 27.98 -43.18
C ILE A 43 27.16 28.14 -43.61
N GLU A 44 26.68 29.38 -43.74
CA GLU A 44 25.32 29.80 -44.12
C GLU A 44 25.06 29.94 -45.64
N ASN A 45 23.80 29.92 -46.09
CA ASN A 45 23.18 31.08 -46.78
C ASN A 45 21.66 30.95 -47.08
N SER A 46 20.88 31.84 -46.48
CA SER A 46 19.91 32.79 -47.10
C SER A 46 19.10 32.42 -48.36
N VAL A 47 17.76 32.53 -48.28
CA VAL A 47 16.94 33.61 -48.90
C VAL A 47 15.45 33.44 -48.53
N GLU A 48 14.68 34.53 -48.60
CA GLU A 48 13.32 34.74 -48.06
C GLU A 48 12.17 34.17 -48.94
N GLY A 49 10.94 34.16 -48.39
CA GLY A 49 9.72 33.84 -49.16
C GLY A 49 8.46 33.65 -48.31
N GLU A 50 7.75 34.73 -47.96
CA GLU A 50 6.40 34.67 -47.39
C GLU A 50 5.34 34.31 -48.46
N PHE A 51 4.18 33.78 -48.06
CA PHE A 51 2.85 34.37 -48.34
C PHE A 51 1.70 33.59 -47.68
N GLU A 52 0.62 34.29 -47.33
CA GLU A 52 -0.60 33.75 -46.72
C GLU A 52 -1.70 33.35 -47.74
N GLN A 53 -2.71 32.59 -47.25
CA GLN A 53 -4.15 32.56 -47.61
C GLN A 53 -4.56 32.76 -49.10
N TYR A 54 -5.42 31.92 -49.69
CA TYR A 54 -6.88 32.02 -49.46
C TYR A 54 -7.72 30.77 -49.84
N ASP A 55 -8.99 30.79 -49.43
CA ASP A 55 -10.05 29.79 -49.63
C ASP A 55 -10.64 29.78 -51.06
N HIS A 56 -11.16 28.62 -51.52
CA HIS A 56 -12.24 28.59 -52.52
C HIS A 56 -13.01 27.25 -52.58
N LYS A 57 -14.35 27.33 -52.57
CA LYS A 57 -15.29 26.24 -52.89
C LYS A 57 -15.58 26.18 -54.39
N MET A 58 -15.95 24.99 -54.89
CA MET A 58 -17.15 24.78 -55.73
C MET A 58 -17.51 23.28 -55.89
N ASP A 59 -18.79 23.01 -56.17
CA ASP A 59 -19.40 21.67 -56.34
C ASP A 59 -20.00 21.50 -57.76
N LYS A 60 -20.29 20.24 -58.13
CA LYS A 60 -20.93 19.76 -59.39
C LYS A 60 -19.99 19.74 -60.61
N GLU A 61 -20.15 18.87 -61.61
CA GLU A 61 -21.36 18.18 -62.11
C GLU A 61 -21.22 16.66 -62.35
N SER A 62 -22.35 16.04 -62.70
CA SER A 62 -22.51 14.63 -63.08
C SER A 62 -23.17 14.52 -64.47
N LEU A 63 -22.71 13.59 -65.32
CA LEU A 63 -23.49 12.96 -66.41
C LEU A 63 -22.76 11.68 -66.90
N ALA A 64 -23.41 10.82 -67.68
CA ALA A 64 -22.96 9.45 -67.96
C ALA A 64 -23.47 8.89 -69.31
N ILE A 65 -23.04 7.66 -69.65
CA ILE A 65 -23.55 6.75 -70.73
C ILE A 65 -23.08 7.19 -72.16
N ASP A 66 -22.54 6.35 -73.05
CA ASP A 66 -22.28 4.89 -73.11
C ASP A 66 -20.90 4.62 -73.83
N MET A 67 -20.44 3.47 -74.39
CA MET A 67 -21.03 2.16 -74.73
C MET A 67 -19.98 0.98 -74.74
N ILE A 68 -20.16 -0.03 -75.63
CA ILE A 68 -19.45 -1.32 -75.81
C ILE A 68 -19.09 -1.53 -77.31
N PRO A 69 -18.50 -2.66 -77.84
CA PRO A 69 -18.19 -4.02 -77.30
C PRO A 69 -16.67 -4.40 -77.49
N ASP A 70 -16.12 -5.63 -77.58
CA ASP A 70 -16.59 -7.05 -77.65
C ASP A 70 -15.45 -8.07 -77.31
N ALA A 71 -15.72 -9.39 -77.47
CA ALA A 71 -14.83 -10.54 -77.74
C ALA A 71 -13.80 -11.01 -76.66
N VAL A 72 -14.09 -11.99 -75.78
CA VAL A 72 -14.24 -13.48 -75.96
C VAL A 72 -12.88 -14.25 -75.94
N PRO A 73 -12.71 -15.46 -75.32
CA PRO A 73 -13.67 -16.39 -74.66
C PRO A 73 -13.38 -16.68 -73.16
N ALA A 74 -14.10 -17.64 -72.55
CA ALA A 74 -14.06 -17.96 -71.11
C ALA A 74 -13.36 -19.28 -70.73
N MET A 75 -12.86 -19.37 -69.49
CA MET A 75 -12.61 -20.61 -68.74
C MET A 75 -13.09 -20.47 -67.28
N SER A 76 -13.28 -21.60 -66.59
CA SER A 76 -14.09 -21.77 -65.37
C SER A 76 -13.72 -20.89 -64.15
N MET A 77 -14.72 -20.26 -63.54
CA MET A 77 -14.66 -19.84 -62.13
C MET A 77 -15.08 -21.01 -61.22
N VAL A 78 -14.33 -21.26 -60.14
CA VAL A 78 -14.56 -22.40 -59.23
C VAL A 78 -14.52 -21.95 -57.76
N ALA A 79 -15.63 -22.19 -57.04
CA ALA A 79 -15.80 -22.29 -55.58
C ALA A 79 -14.67 -21.74 -54.66
N ALA A 80 -14.43 -20.42 -54.65
CA ALA A 80 -13.33 -19.82 -53.87
C ALA A 80 -13.51 -19.85 -52.33
N ASP A 81 -14.75 -19.87 -51.83
CA ASP A 81 -15.05 -19.58 -50.41
C ASP A 81 -15.53 -20.77 -49.56
N GLU A 82 -15.46 -22.00 -50.05
CA GLU A 82 -15.80 -23.17 -49.23
C GLU A 82 -14.55 -23.77 -48.56
N PRO A 83 -14.61 -24.15 -47.26
CA PRO A 83 -13.53 -24.89 -46.65
C PRO A 83 -13.38 -26.25 -47.34
N TYR A 84 -12.12 -26.66 -47.53
CA TYR A 84 -11.76 -27.96 -48.11
C TYR A 84 -10.59 -28.61 -47.34
N MET A 85 -10.43 -29.93 -47.51
CA MET A 85 -9.34 -30.69 -46.89
C MET A 85 -8.01 -30.36 -47.57
N GLY A 86 -6.96 -30.09 -46.78
CA GLY A 86 -5.65 -29.69 -47.30
C GLY A 86 -5.50 -28.20 -47.60
N GLN A 87 -6.53 -27.38 -47.37
CA GLN A 87 -6.43 -25.92 -47.49
C GLN A 87 -5.36 -25.37 -46.53
N GLU A 88 -4.45 -24.53 -47.06
CA GLU A 88 -3.36 -23.91 -46.31
C GLU A 88 -3.69 -22.47 -45.88
N PHE A 89 -3.10 -22.04 -44.76
CA PHE A 89 -3.14 -20.68 -44.21
C PHE A 89 -1.77 -20.33 -43.62
N ASP A 90 -1.33 -19.08 -43.74
CA ASP A 90 -0.03 -18.66 -43.23
C ASP A 90 -0.02 -18.44 -41.71
N SER A 91 -1.19 -18.29 -41.07
CA SER A 91 -1.31 -18.13 -39.61
C SER A 91 -2.53 -18.84 -39.01
N GLU A 92 -2.51 -19.02 -37.69
CA GLU A 92 -3.66 -19.53 -36.93
C GLU A 92 -4.85 -18.56 -36.96
N ALA A 93 -4.57 -17.26 -37.10
CA ALA A 93 -5.57 -16.20 -37.14
C ALA A 93 -6.31 -16.14 -38.48
N SER A 94 -5.61 -16.28 -39.62
CA SER A 94 -6.27 -16.32 -40.94
C SER A 94 -7.12 -17.57 -41.13
N ALA A 95 -6.66 -18.73 -40.64
CA ALA A 95 -7.47 -19.95 -40.56
C ALA A 95 -8.75 -19.77 -39.71
N HIS A 96 -8.66 -19.03 -38.60
CA HIS A 96 -9.81 -18.71 -37.74
C HIS A 96 -10.78 -17.73 -38.42
N ALA A 97 -10.27 -16.65 -39.00
CA ALA A 97 -11.06 -15.63 -39.68
C ALA A 97 -11.84 -16.22 -40.88
N PHE A 98 -11.20 -17.03 -41.71
CA PHE A 98 -11.83 -17.71 -42.85
C PHE A 98 -13.01 -18.60 -42.40
N TYR A 99 -12.82 -19.44 -41.38
CA TYR A 99 -13.90 -20.31 -40.91
C TYR A 99 -15.02 -19.54 -40.17
N ASN A 100 -14.69 -18.42 -39.52
CA ASN A 100 -15.69 -17.53 -38.94
C ASN A 100 -16.56 -16.83 -40.01
N ALA A 101 -15.94 -16.37 -41.11
CA ALA A 101 -16.65 -15.80 -42.25
C ALA A 101 -17.57 -16.84 -42.93
N TYR A 102 -17.05 -18.06 -43.16
CA TYR A 102 -17.86 -19.19 -43.65
C TYR A 102 -19.04 -19.47 -42.73
N ALA A 103 -18.82 -19.61 -41.42
CA ALA A 103 -19.87 -19.88 -40.44
C ALA A 103 -20.94 -18.78 -40.40
N THR A 104 -20.51 -17.51 -40.45
CA THR A 104 -21.41 -16.35 -40.47
C THR A 104 -22.30 -16.34 -41.71
N ARG A 105 -21.76 -16.65 -42.89
CA ARG A 105 -22.54 -16.77 -44.14
C ARG A 105 -23.52 -17.94 -44.11
N ILE A 106 -23.10 -19.09 -43.59
CA ILE A 106 -23.92 -20.31 -43.50
C ILE A 106 -24.96 -20.25 -42.37
N GLY A 107 -24.80 -19.34 -41.39
CA GLY A 107 -25.79 -19.07 -40.34
C GLY A 107 -25.55 -19.83 -39.03
N PHE A 108 -24.28 -20.01 -38.63
CA PHE A 108 -23.89 -20.52 -37.30
C PHE A 108 -22.72 -19.74 -36.69
N VAL A 109 -22.48 -19.93 -35.38
CA VAL A 109 -21.37 -19.33 -34.64
C VAL A 109 -20.36 -20.43 -34.30
N ILE A 110 -19.07 -20.13 -34.40
CA ILE A 110 -17.98 -21.06 -34.05
C ILE A 110 -17.52 -20.90 -32.59
N ARG A 111 -16.90 -21.94 -32.06
CA ARG A 111 -16.10 -21.90 -30.82
C ARG A 111 -14.83 -22.72 -30.98
N VAL A 112 -13.78 -22.40 -30.23
CA VAL A 112 -12.63 -23.28 -30.07
C VAL A 112 -13.05 -24.46 -29.17
N SER A 113 -12.86 -25.70 -29.63
CA SER A 113 -13.13 -26.91 -28.83
C SER A 113 -11.86 -27.52 -28.23
N LYS A 114 -10.74 -27.46 -28.97
CA LYS A 114 -9.45 -27.99 -28.50
C LYS A 114 -8.29 -27.19 -29.08
N LEU A 115 -7.37 -26.77 -28.22
CA LEU A 115 -6.06 -26.25 -28.59
C LEU A 115 -4.99 -27.33 -28.34
N SER A 116 -4.08 -27.51 -29.29
CA SER A 116 -2.93 -28.39 -29.18
C SER A 116 -1.67 -27.51 -29.13
N ARG A 117 -0.88 -27.66 -28.05
CA ARG A 117 0.39 -26.95 -27.88
C ARG A 117 1.58 -27.92 -27.99
N SER A 118 2.69 -27.41 -28.49
CA SER A 118 3.97 -28.12 -28.47
C SER A 118 4.51 -28.24 -27.04
N ARG A 119 5.24 -29.33 -26.77
CA ARG A 119 5.83 -29.64 -25.45
C ARG A 119 7.20 -29.00 -25.20
N ARG A 120 7.84 -28.37 -26.19
CA ARG A 120 9.18 -27.76 -26.05
C ARG A 120 9.15 -26.25 -25.77
N ASP A 121 8.18 -25.56 -26.35
CA ASP A 121 8.09 -24.09 -26.47
C ASP A 121 6.67 -23.56 -26.18
N GLY A 122 5.70 -24.44 -25.88
CA GLY A 122 4.33 -24.07 -25.59
C GLY A 122 3.52 -23.49 -26.77
N SER A 123 4.11 -23.37 -27.96
CA SER A 123 3.46 -22.75 -29.12
C SER A 123 2.27 -23.56 -29.63
N ALA A 124 1.32 -22.88 -30.28
CA ALA A 124 0.16 -23.53 -30.86
C ALA A 124 0.54 -24.33 -32.12
N ILE A 125 0.18 -25.62 -32.14
CA ILE A 125 0.46 -26.56 -33.25
C ILE A 125 -0.81 -27.17 -33.87
N GLY A 126 -1.99 -26.86 -33.32
CA GLY A 126 -3.26 -27.22 -33.94
C GLY A 126 -4.47 -26.76 -33.14
N ARG A 127 -5.55 -26.38 -33.86
CA ARG A 127 -6.77 -25.82 -33.27
C ARG A 127 -8.00 -26.46 -33.91
N ALA A 128 -8.92 -26.93 -33.07
CA ALA A 128 -10.23 -27.43 -33.47
C ALA A 128 -11.28 -26.34 -33.32
N LEU A 129 -11.89 -25.93 -34.43
CA LEU A 129 -13.01 -24.98 -34.47
C LEU A 129 -14.29 -25.76 -34.75
N VAL A 130 -15.32 -25.56 -33.93
CA VAL A 130 -16.58 -26.33 -33.99
C VAL A 130 -17.78 -25.39 -33.92
N CYS A 131 -18.95 -25.84 -34.36
CA CYS A 131 -20.20 -25.12 -34.12
C CYS A 131 -20.45 -24.91 -32.60
N ASN A 132 -20.98 -23.75 -32.19
CA ASN A 132 -21.28 -23.47 -30.78
C ASN A 132 -22.23 -24.47 -30.11
N LYS A 133 -23.07 -25.16 -30.91
CA LYS A 133 -23.99 -26.24 -30.53
C LYS A 133 -23.36 -27.65 -30.45
N GLU A 134 -22.04 -27.76 -30.60
CA GLU A 134 -21.30 -29.04 -30.53
C GLU A 134 -21.27 -29.64 -29.11
N GLY A 135 -21.29 -30.98 -29.07
CA GLY A 135 -21.41 -31.76 -27.83
C GLY A 135 -22.81 -31.76 -27.22
N PHE A 136 -22.92 -32.32 -26.01
CA PHE A 136 -24.13 -32.30 -25.18
C PHE A 136 -23.79 -31.71 -23.79
N ARG A 137 -24.77 -31.21 -23.05
CA ARG A 137 -24.58 -30.82 -21.64
C ARG A 137 -24.65 -32.09 -20.78
N MET A 138 -23.63 -32.33 -19.94
CA MET A 138 -23.72 -33.36 -18.90
C MET A 138 -24.73 -32.93 -17.83
N PRO A 139 -25.61 -33.83 -17.35
CA PRO A 139 -26.55 -33.51 -16.29
C PRO A 139 -25.78 -33.23 -14.99
N ASP A 140 -26.10 -32.11 -14.34
CA ASP A 140 -25.48 -31.75 -13.07
C ASP A 140 -26.09 -32.58 -11.93
N LYS A 141 -25.26 -33.04 -10.99
CA LYS A 141 -25.71 -33.85 -9.85
C LYS A 141 -26.27 -33.01 -8.69
N ARG A 142 -26.37 -31.68 -8.83
CA ARG A 142 -26.80 -30.75 -7.76
C ARG A 142 -27.76 -29.63 -8.21
N GLU A 143 -28.82 -29.92 -8.95
CA GLU A 143 -29.90 -28.94 -9.21
C GLU A 143 -31.30 -29.46 -8.81
N LYS A 144 -31.85 -28.95 -7.69
CA LYS A 144 -33.30 -28.83 -7.53
C LYS A 144 -33.75 -27.60 -8.32
N ILE A 145 -34.47 -27.82 -9.42
CA ILE A 145 -34.72 -26.79 -10.45
C ILE A 145 -35.85 -25.85 -10.04
N VAL A 146 -35.67 -24.54 -10.26
CA VAL A 146 -36.76 -23.53 -10.22
C VAL A 146 -36.98 -22.84 -11.58
N ARG A 147 -35.97 -22.78 -12.46
CA ARG A 147 -36.13 -22.35 -13.87
C ARG A 147 -35.24 -23.17 -14.80
N GLN A 148 -35.84 -23.87 -15.77
CA GLN A 148 -35.09 -24.49 -16.86
C GLN A 148 -34.51 -23.41 -17.77
N ARG A 149 -33.18 -23.42 -17.97
CA ARG A 149 -32.51 -22.65 -19.03
C ARG A 149 -32.60 -23.44 -20.35
N ALA A 150 -32.82 -22.76 -21.47
CA ALA A 150 -32.89 -23.38 -22.78
C ALA A 150 -31.61 -24.15 -23.13
N GLU A 151 -31.75 -25.30 -23.81
CA GLU A 151 -30.62 -26.17 -24.15
C GLU A 151 -29.76 -25.56 -25.28
N THR A 152 -28.48 -25.31 -24.98
CA THR A 152 -27.56 -24.61 -25.89
C THR A 152 -26.68 -25.52 -26.74
N ARG A 153 -26.67 -26.84 -26.50
CA ARG A 153 -25.83 -27.82 -27.20
C ARG A 153 -26.66 -29.05 -27.59
N VAL A 154 -26.67 -29.38 -28.88
CA VAL A 154 -27.57 -30.39 -29.50
C VAL A 154 -26.80 -31.41 -30.35
N GLY A 155 -25.58 -31.75 -29.92
CA GLY A 155 -24.76 -32.77 -30.58
C GLY A 155 -24.24 -32.39 -31.96
N CYS A 156 -24.12 -31.09 -32.27
CA CYS A 156 -23.68 -30.66 -33.61
C CYS A 156 -22.26 -31.15 -33.91
N ARG A 157 -22.02 -31.60 -35.16
CA ARG A 157 -20.77 -32.25 -35.58
C ARG A 157 -19.91 -31.40 -36.51
N ALA A 158 -20.43 -30.29 -37.02
CA ALA A 158 -19.73 -29.39 -37.94
C ALA A 158 -18.46 -28.81 -37.29
N MET A 159 -17.31 -28.99 -37.96
CA MET A 159 -15.99 -28.62 -37.45
C MET A 159 -14.94 -28.47 -38.55
N ILE A 160 -13.85 -27.76 -38.23
CA ILE A 160 -12.53 -27.97 -38.85
C ILE A 160 -11.44 -28.21 -37.80
N LEU A 161 -10.38 -28.92 -38.20
CA LEU A 161 -9.16 -29.10 -37.44
C LEU A 161 -7.97 -28.62 -38.26
N VAL A 162 -7.42 -27.46 -37.92
CA VAL A 162 -6.17 -26.96 -38.50
C VAL A 162 -4.97 -27.41 -37.68
N ARG A 163 -3.85 -27.70 -38.34
CA ARG A 163 -2.57 -28.07 -37.70
C ARG A 163 -1.42 -27.34 -38.37
N LYS A 164 -0.43 -26.94 -37.56
CA LYS A 164 0.83 -26.37 -38.07
C LYS A 164 1.72 -27.49 -38.63
N VAL A 165 2.14 -27.36 -39.88
CA VAL A 165 3.07 -28.29 -40.54
C VAL A 165 4.52 -27.80 -40.43
N THR A 166 5.49 -28.63 -40.82
CA THR A 166 6.93 -28.31 -40.71
C THR A 166 7.37 -27.11 -41.56
N SER A 167 6.63 -26.76 -42.62
CA SER A 167 6.83 -25.53 -43.41
C SER A 167 6.31 -24.25 -42.72
N GLY A 168 5.83 -24.35 -41.48
CA GLY A 168 5.32 -23.21 -40.69
C GLY A 168 3.85 -22.86 -40.95
N LYS A 169 3.31 -23.22 -42.12
CA LYS A 169 1.89 -23.04 -42.49
C LYS A 169 0.93 -23.87 -41.63
N TRP A 170 -0.35 -23.50 -41.68
CA TRP A 170 -1.48 -24.16 -41.02
C TRP A 170 -2.40 -24.82 -42.05
N VAL A 171 -2.65 -26.12 -41.92
CA VAL A 171 -3.37 -26.92 -42.92
C VAL A 171 -4.64 -27.52 -42.34
N VAL A 172 -5.75 -27.52 -43.10
CA VAL A 172 -7.00 -28.20 -42.73
C VAL A 172 -6.83 -29.72 -42.80
N THR A 173 -6.70 -30.35 -41.64
CA THR A 173 -6.48 -31.81 -41.47
C THR A 173 -7.76 -32.59 -41.12
N LYS A 174 -8.87 -31.91 -40.83
CA LYS A 174 -10.22 -32.49 -40.77
C LYS A 174 -11.25 -31.42 -41.07
N LEU A 175 -12.34 -31.81 -41.72
CA LEU A 175 -13.50 -30.99 -42.05
C LEU A 175 -14.77 -31.83 -41.92
N VAL A 176 -15.83 -31.24 -41.37
CA VAL A 176 -17.19 -31.77 -41.29
C VAL A 176 -18.13 -30.60 -41.56
N LYS A 177 -19.00 -30.70 -42.57
CA LYS A 177 -19.92 -29.61 -42.97
C LYS A 177 -21.35 -29.81 -42.45
N GLU A 178 -21.65 -31.00 -41.94
CA GLU A 178 -23.00 -31.44 -41.58
C GLU A 178 -23.43 -30.94 -40.21
N HIS A 179 -24.50 -30.14 -40.18
CA HIS A 179 -25.16 -29.69 -38.96
C HIS A 179 -26.31 -30.63 -38.57
N THR A 180 -26.48 -30.86 -37.26
CA THR A 180 -27.62 -31.63 -36.71
C THR A 180 -28.84 -30.76 -36.38
N HIS A 181 -28.83 -29.51 -36.83
CA HIS A 181 -29.87 -28.51 -36.56
C HIS A 181 -30.06 -27.61 -37.79
N SER A 182 -31.24 -27.02 -37.93
CA SER A 182 -31.50 -25.99 -38.94
C SER A 182 -30.52 -24.82 -38.81
N LEU A 183 -30.15 -24.27 -39.96
CA LEU A 183 -29.31 -23.08 -40.10
C LEU A 183 -30.18 -21.90 -40.54
N THR A 184 -29.83 -20.69 -40.10
CA THR A 184 -30.56 -19.46 -40.47
C THR A 184 -29.59 -18.40 -40.98
N PRO A 185 -29.29 -18.39 -42.30
CA PRO A 185 -28.54 -17.31 -42.93
C PRO A 185 -29.21 -15.95 -42.66
N GLY A 186 -28.41 -14.89 -42.52
CA GLY A 186 -28.91 -13.51 -42.43
C GLY A 186 -29.51 -13.06 -41.08
N LYS A 187 -29.56 -13.91 -40.03
CA LYS A 187 -30.00 -13.52 -38.67
C LYS A 187 -28.93 -13.68 -37.58
N ALA A 188 -27.66 -13.51 -37.93
CA ALA A 188 -26.63 -13.17 -36.94
C ALA A 188 -26.89 -11.77 -36.37
N ARG A 189 -26.73 -11.58 -35.05
CA ARG A 189 -26.68 -10.24 -34.45
C ARG A 189 -25.49 -9.48 -35.05
N ARG A 190 -25.67 -8.21 -35.39
CA ARG A 190 -24.53 -7.30 -35.64
C ARG A 190 -23.81 -6.96 -34.33
N ASP A 191 -24.53 -7.01 -33.21
CA ASP A 191 -24.01 -6.82 -31.86
C ASP A 191 -23.36 -8.12 -31.33
N CYS A 192 -22.15 -8.41 -31.81
CA CYS A 192 -21.06 -9.08 -31.06
C CYS A 192 -19.85 -9.39 -31.97
N ILE A 193 -18.63 -9.12 -31.47
CA ILE A 193 -17.34 -9.54 -32.03
C ILE A 193 -17.00 -8.91 -33.40
N TYR A 194 -16.61 -7.63 -33.35
CA TYR A 194 -15.69 -7.04 -34.31
C TYR A 194 -14.60 -6.25 -33.58
N ASP A 195 -13.90 -6.92 -32.64
CA ASP A 195 -12.88 -6.29 -31.80
C ASP A 195 -11.79 -7.27 -31.33
N GLN A 196 -11.41 -8.21 -32.21
CA GLN A 196 -10.24 -9.08 -32.03
C GLN A 196 -9.52 -9.21 -33.38
N TYR A 197 -8.20 -8.96 -33.36
CA TYR A 197 -7.30 -8.77 -34.52
C TYR A 197 -7.49 -7.45 -35.29
N PRO A 198 -6.86 -6.35 -34.81
CA PRO A 198 -6.55 -5.19 -35.65
C PRO A 198 -5.62 -5.59 -36.80
N ASN A 199 -5.76 -4.92 -37.95
CA ASN A 199 -4.91 -5.15 -39.13
C ASN A 199 -3.43 -4.87 -38.80
N GLU A 200 -2.53 -5.84 -39.02
CA GLU A 200 -1.14 -5.74 -38.57
C GLU A 200 -0.41 -4.55 -39.19
N HIS A 201 -0.68 -4.21 -40.46
CA HIS A 201 -0.08 -3.03 -41.10
C HIS A 201 -0.55 -1.69 -40.50
N ASP A 202 -1.84 -1.55 -40.15
CA ASP A 202 -2.33 -0.36 -39.47
C ASP A 202 -1.76 -0.27 -38.05
N LYS A 203 -1.69 -1.40 -37.34
CA LYS A 203 -1.11 -1.44 -35.99
C LYS A 203 0.40 -1.20 -35.98
N ILE A 204 1.14 -1.63 -37.00
CA ILE A 204 2.56 -1.28 -37.21
C ILE A 204 2.71 0.22 -37.49
N ARG A 205 1.84 0.82 -38.31
CA ARG A 205 1.85 2.27 -38.58
C ARG A 205 1.54 3.07 -37.31
N GLU A 206 0.53 2.67 -36.56
CA GLU A 206 0.12 3.26 -35.29
C GLU A 206 1.23 3.15 -34.23
N LEU A 207 1.77 1.95 -33.99
CA LEU A 207 2.88 1.74 -33.07
C LEU A 207 4.16 2.48 -33.48
N SER A 208 4.40 2.65 -34.79
CA SER A 208 5.53 3.46 -35.28
C SER A 208 5.32 4.96 -35.02
N GLN A 209 4.09 5.46 -35.15
CA GLN A 209 3.73 6.83 -34.80
C GLN A 209 3.79 7.07 -33.28
N GLN A 210 3.27 6.13 -32.48
CA GLN A 210 3.40 6.17 -31.02
C GLN A 210 4.88 6.13 -30.59
N LEU A 211 5.70 5.24 -31.16
CA LEU A 211 7.14 5.18 -30.90
C LEU A 211 7.88 6.48 -31.33
N ALA A 212 7.44 7.15 -32.39
CA ALA A 212 7.98 8.45 -32.78
C ALA A 212 7.59 9.57 -31.80
N MET A 213 6.35 9.56 -31.29
CA MET A 213 5.90 10.49 -30.25
C MET A 213 6.63 10.25 -28.92
N GLU A 214 6.79 9.00 -28.50
CA GLU A 214 7.52 8.65 -27.27
C GLU A 214 9.02 8.94 -27.39
N LYS A 215 9.66 8.70 -28.56
CA LYS A 215 11.04 9.16 -28.80
C LYS A 215 11.16 10.69 -28.71
N LYS A 216 10.15 11.44 -29.18
CA LYS A 216 10.13 12.90 -29.05
C LYS A 216 9.93 13.34 -27.60
N ARG A 217 9.05 12.68 -26.83
CA ARG A 217 8.90 12.89 -25.38
C ARG A 217 10.18 12.58 -24.63
N ALA A 218 10.81 11.43 -24.87
CA ALA A 218 12.08 11.05 -24.27
C ALA A 218 13.20 12.06 -24.57
N ALA A 219 13.26 12.63 -25.78
CA ALA A 219 14.19 13.71 -26.09
C ALA A 219 13.88 15.03 -25.33
N THR A 220 12.60 15.36 -25.12
CA THR A 220 12.20 16.49 -24.25
C THR A 220 12.53 16.23 -22.78
N TYR A 221 12.25 15.04 -22.26
CA TYR A 221 12.61 14.65 -20.89
C TYR A 221 14.13 14.62 -20.69
N LYS A 222 14.91 14.17 -21.68
CA LYS A 222 16.37 14.27 -21.64
C LYS A 222 16.84 15.72 -21.53
N ARG A 223 16.27 16.65 -22.30
CA ARG A 223 16.57 18.09 -22.19
C ARG A 223 16.15 18.69 -20.85
N HIS A 224 15.01 18.26 -20.29
CA HIS A 224 14.59 18.71 -18.96
C HIS A 224 15.54 18.17 -17.87
N LEU A 225 15.99 16.92 -17.98
CA LEU A 225 17.00 16.34 -17.09
C LEU A 225 18.35 17.06 -17.23
N GLU A 226 18.81 17.36 -18.46
CA GLU A 226 20.02 18.15 -18.71
C GLU A 226 19.93 19.53 -18.03
N LEU A 227 18.84 20.27 -18.23
CA LEU A 227 18.60 21.56 -17.55
C LEU A 227 18.52 21.44 -16.02
N ILE A 228 18.01 20.33 -15.49
CA ILE A 228 17.99 20.06 -14.04
C ILE A 228 19.40 19.74 -13.54
N PHE A 229 20.23 19.01 -14.29
CA PHE A 229 21.62 18.76 -13.94
C PHE A 229 22.45 20.06 -13.95
N ASP A 230 22.30 20.91 -14.96
CA ASP A 230 22.95 22.23 -15.01
C ASP A 230 22.58 23.08 -13.77
N GLN A 231 21.30 23.10 -13.40
CA GLN A 231 20.82 23.78 -12.19
C GLN A 231 21.35 23.16 -10.89
N ILE A 232 21.52 21.83 -10.83
CA ILE A 232 22.11 21.13 -9.68
C ILE A 232 23.60 21.47 -9.56
N GLU A 233 24.34 21.60 -10.66
CA GLU A 233 25.75 22.00 -10.64
C GLU A 233 25.93 23.47 -10.22
N GLU A 234 25.14 24.41 -10.77
CA GLU A 234 25.12 25.81 -10.31
C GLU A 234 24.74 25.91 -8.82
N HIS A 235 23.74 25.12 -8.38
CA HIS A 235 23.34 25.11 -6.97
C HIS A 235 24.44 24.52 -6.08
N ASN A 236 25.12 23.45 -6.47
CA ASN A 236 26.24 22.86 -5.73
C ASN A 236 27.44 23.82 -5.63
N GLU A 237 27.78 24.54 -6.70
CA GLU A 237 28.79 25.61 -6.62
C GLU A 237 28.37 26.72 -5.64
N SER A 238 27.10 27.15 -5.72
CA SER A 238 26.53 28.16 -4.82
C SER A 238 26.55 27.70 -3.36
N LEU A 239 26.21 26.44 -3.10
CA LEU A 239 26.21 25.81 -1.78
C LEU A 239 27.64 25.69 -1.24
N SER A 240 28.59 25.25 -2.06
CA SER A 240 30.02 25.16 -1.70
C SER A 240 30.60 26.52 -1.30
N LYS A 241 30.33 27.56 -2.09
CA LYS A 241 30.75 28.95 -1.79
C LYS A 241 30.12 29.46 -0.48
N LYS A 242 28.86 29.14 -0.20
CA LYS A 242 28.17 29.46 1.08
C LYS A 242 28.76 28.68 2.26
N ILE A 243 29.04 27.38 2.10
CA ILE A 243 29.64 26.50 3.13
C ILE A 243 31.03 27.01 3.51
N GLN A 244 31.86 27.41 2.55
CA GLN A 244 33.17 28.03 2.81
C GLN A 244 33.02 29.33 3.63
N HIS A 245 32.03 30.17 3.31
CA HIS A 245 31.72 31.39 4.07
C HIS A 245 31.28 31.09 5.51
N ILE A 246 30.46 30.05 5.70
CA ILE A 246 29.99 29.59 7.02
C ILE A 246 31.16 29.01 7.83
N ALA A 247 32.02 28.18 7.23
CA ALA A 247 33.20 27.63 7.90
C ALA A 247 34.18 28.72 8.37
N HIS A 248 34.44 29.74 7.53
CA HIS A 248 35.26 30.90 7.87
C HIS A 248 34.65 31.72 9.03
N SER A 249 33.32 31.87 9.02
CA SER A 249 32.57 32.54 10.08
C SER A 249 32.64 31.76 11.41
N LEU A 250 32.51 30.43 11.37
CA LEU A 250 32.58 29.56 12.55
C LEU A 250 33.98 29.53 13.18
N LEU A 251 35.04 29.47 12.36
CA LEU A 251 36.42 29.57 12.85
C LEU A 251 36.67 30.86 13.65
N THR A 252 36.08 31.97 13.21
CA THR A 252 36.18 33.27 13.89
C THR A 252 35.46 33.26 15.25
N VAL A 253 34.36 32.50 15.39
CA VAL A 253 33.60 32.38 16.65
C VAL A 253 34.29 31.44 17.65
N ILE A 254 34.90 30.35 17.18
CA ILE A 254 35.57 29.34 18.03
C ILE A 254 36.74 29.94 18.82
N PHE A 255 37.39 31.00 18.31
CA PHE A 255 38.54 31.64 18.94
C PHE A 255 38.20 32.50 20.18
N ILE A 256 36.90 32.68 20.50
CA ILE A 256 36.45 33.61 21.57
C ILE A 256 35.93 32.88 22.83
N SER A 257 35.71 31.56 22.79
CA SER A 257 35.12 30.81 23.92
C SER A 257 35.98 29.63 24.41
N GLN A 258 37.06 29.93 25.14
CA GLN A 258 37.76 28.96 26.00
C GLN A 258 37.95 29.50 27.43
N LEU A 259 37.17 28.96 28.38
CA LEU A 259 37.48 28.95 29.82
C LEU A 259 37.05 27.59 30.39
N PRO A 260 37.88 26.92 31.22
CA PRO A 260 37.57 25.59 31.75
C PRO A 260 36.69 25.67 33.01
N ALA A 261 35.69 24.78 33.10
CA ALA A 261 34.88 24.60 34.30
C ALA A 261 35.50 23.56 35.25
N SER A 262 35.70 23.92 36.51
CA SER A 262 36.25 23.04 37.54
C SER A 262 35.23 21.97 37.98
N HIS A 263 35.68 20.72 38.05
CA HIS A 263 34.86 19.63 38.57
C HIS A 263 34.84 19.64 40.10
N SER A 264 33.65 19.56 40.70
CA SER A 264 33.46 19.09 42.07
C SER A 264 32.46 17.94 42.06
N ARG A 265 32.79 16.82 42.72
CA ARG A 265 31.88 15.67 42.85
C ARG A 265 31.05 15.83 44.11
N SER A 266 29.75 16.04 43.95
CA SER A 266 28.75 15.81 45.00
C SER A 266 28.38 14.32 45.07
N PRO A 267 27.76 13.85 46.18
CA PRO A 267 27.41 12.44 46.34
C PRO A 267 26.36 11.98 45.33
N GLN A 268 26.58 10.81 44.72
CA GLN A 268 25.66 10.23 43.75
C GLN A 268 24.37 9.77 44.44
N LYS A 269 23.29 10.57 44.29
CA LYS A 269 21.97 9.95 44.08
C LYS A 269 22.05 9.16 42.77
N MET A 270 21.40 8.00 42.71
CA MET A 270 21.20 7.25 41.46
C MET A 270 20.63 8.21 40.41
N LYS A 271 21.31 8.37 39.27
CA LYS A 271 20.81 9.27 38.22
C LYS A 271 19.56 8.64 37.61
N ARG A 272 18.41 9.29 37.80
CA ARG A 272 17.16 8.91 37.13
C ARG A 272 17.36 9.07 35.62
N MET A 273 17.37 7.96 34.88
CA MET A 273 17.55 8.01 33.43
C MET A 273 16.33 8.65 32.76
N ILE A 274 16.57 9.51 31.77
CA ILE A 274 15.53 10.26 31.05
C ILE A 274 15.66 10.10 29.54
N ALA A 275 14.57 9.78 28.84
CA ALA A 275 14.50 9.74 27.39
C ALA A 275 13.61 10.84 26.81
N LEU A 276 13.95 11.30 25.61
CA LEU A 276 13.09 12.14 24.75
C LEU A 276 12.69 11.32 23.52
N GLY A 277 11.40 11.02 23.38
CA GLY A 277 10.86 10.11 22.35
C GLY A 277 9.98 10.81 21.31
N PHE A 278 10.17 10.46 20.04
CA PHE A 278 9.52 11.10 18.88
C PHE A 278 8.62 10.11 18.13
N GLU A 279 7.33 10.41 18.07
CA GLU A 279 6.32 9.67 17.29
C GLU A 279 5.81 10.53 16.13
N GLY A 280 5.76 9.94 14.93
CA GLY A 280 5.41 10.60 13.66
C GLY A 280 5.21 9.62 12.50
N SER A 281 4.64 8.44 12.78
CA SER A 281 4.37 7.37 11.80
C SER A 281 3.06 7.55 11.02
N ALA A 282 2.11 8.29 11.60
CA ALA A 282 0.74 8.44 11.14
C ALA A 282 0.38 9.94 11.00
N ASN A 283 -0.89 10.32 11.20
CA ASN A 283 -1.32 11.71 11.14
C ASN A 283 -1.07 12.53 12.44
N LYS A 284 -0.45 11.95 13.48
CA LYS A 284 -0.06 12.66 14.70
C LYS A 284 1.46 12.77 14.79
N ILE A 285 1.93 13.94 15.23
CA ILE A 285 3.32 14.20 15.64
C ILE A 285 3.32 14.44 17.15
N GLY A 286 4.21 13.79 17.89
CA GLY A 286 4.30 13.94 19.34
C GLY A 286 5.70 13.72 19.87
N VAL A 287 6.05 14.45 20.93
CA VAL A 287 7.34 14.31 21.61
C VAL A 287 7.10 14.14 23.10
N GLY A 288 7.59 13.05 23.68
CA GLY A 288 7.42 12.71 25.08
C GLY A 288 8.74 12.73 25.85
N VAL A 289 8.66 13.08 27.12
CA VAL A 289 9.78 12.96 28.09
C VAL A 289 9.36 11.96 29.15
N VAL A 290 10.11 10.88 29.30
CA VAL A 290 9.77 9.77 30.21
C VAL A 290 11.02 9.29 30.96
N THR A 291 10.82 8.84 32.20
CA THR A 291 11.86 8.22 33.04
C THR A 291 11.66 6.71 33.17
N LEU A 292 12.73 5.98 33.49
CA LEU A 292 12.75 4.50 33.43
C LEU A 292 11.69 3.83 34.33
N ASP A 293 11.27 4.51 35.39
CA ASP A 293 10.16 4.13 36.28
C ASP A 293 8.74 4.31 35.68
N GLY A 294 8.63 4.66 34.40
CA GLY A 294 7.37 4.91 33.70
C GLY A 294 6.79 6.31 33.90
N THR A 295 7.42 7.18 34.71
CA THR A 295 6.88 8.54 34.93
C THR A 295 7.01 9.40 33.68
N ILE A 296 5.87 9.84 33.17
CA ILE A 296 5.78 10.76 32.03
C ILE A 296 5.92 12.19 32.55
N LEU A 297 7.05 12.83 32.24
CA LEU A 297 7.32 14.23 32.59
C LEU A 297 6.67 15.21 31.60
N SER A 298 6.44 14.76 30.36
CA SER A 298 5.81 15.55 29.30
C SER A 298 5.33 14.65 28.14
N ASN A 299 4.25 15.03 27.44
CA ASN A 299 3.76 14.30 26.25
C ASN A 299 2.93 15.17 25.27
N PRO A 300 3.37 16.37 24.85
CA PRO A 300 2.67 17.15 23.84
C PRO A 300 2.57 16.41 22.49
N ARG A 301 1.39 16.49 21.86
CA ARG A 301 1.09 15.96 20.53
C ARG A 301 0.25 16.95 19.71
N HIS A 302 0.32 16.85 18.39
CA HIS A 302 -0.53 17.60 17.46
C HIS A 302 -1.03 16.69 16.33
N THR A 303 -2.30 16.86 15.95
CA THR A 303 -3.00 15.99 14.99
C THR A 303 -3.22 16.74 13.68
N TYR A 304 -2.86 16.12 12.56
CA TYR A 304 -3.30 16.58 11.24
C TYR A 304 -4.74 16.13 11.00
N ILE A 305 -5.64 17.10 10.85
CA ILE A 305 -7.07 16.91 10.62
C ILE A 305 -7.39 17.41 9.21
N THR A 306 -7.84 16.51 8.34
CA THR A 306 -8.33 16.84 6.99
C THR A 306 -9.80 17.26 7.01
N PRO A 307 -10.28 17.99 5.99
CA PRO A 307 -11.71 18.27 5.82
C PRO A 307 -12.58 16.99 5.80
N PRO A 308 -13.87 17.07 6.18
CA PRO A 308 -14.82 15.95 6.06
C PRO A 308 -14.79 15.33 4.65
N GLY A 309 -14.97 14.01 4.58
CA GLY A 309 -14.88 13.26 3.32
C GLY A 309 -13.47 13.05 2.78
N GLN A 310 -12.43 13.72 3.32
CA GLN A 310 -11.04 13.60 2.88
C GLN A 310 -10.18 12.86 3.92
N GLY A 311 -9.20 12.07 3.44
CA GLY A 311 -8.20 11.40 4.27
C GLY A 311 -6.82 12.04 4.09
N PHE A 312 -6.00 12.00 5.13
CA PHE A 312 -4.66 12.60 5.12
C PHE A 312 -3.71 11.92 4.12
N LEU A 313 -2.99 12.70 3.32
CA LEU A 313 -1.98 12.20 2.39
C LEU A 313 -0.57 12.24 3.03
N PRO A 314 0.37 11.35 2.66
CA PRO A 314 1.70 11.29 3.26
C PRO A 314 2.51 12.59 3.13
N ARG A 315 2.42 13.29 1.98
CA ARG A 315 3.12 14.55 1.72
C ARG A 315 2.63 15.68 2.63
N GLU A 316 1.32 15.85 2.74
CA GLU A 316 0.68 16.89 3.56
C GLU A 316 0.92 16.62 5.05
N THR A 317 0.85 15.35 5.45
CA THR A 317 1.16 14.90 6.81
C THR A 317 2.61 15.20 7.19
N ALA A 318 3.57 14.93 6.30
CA ALA A 318 4.97 15.24 6.51
C ALA A 318 5.22 16.77 6.61
N GLN A 319 4.57 17.56 5.76
CA GLN A 319 4.61 19.03 5.85
C GLN A 319 4.08 19.54 7.19
N HIS A 320 2.97 18.97 7.67
CA HIS A 320 2.44 19.25 9.01
C HIS A 320 3.43 18.85 10.12
N HIS A 321 4.07 17.67 10.03
CA HIS A 321 5.07 17.24 11.03
C HIS A 321 6.26 18.20 11.07
N LEU A 322 6.79 18.60 9.90
CA LEU A 322 7.89 19.55 9.78
C LEU A 322 7.57 20.90 10.46
N GLN A 323 6.35 21.42 10.27
CA GLN A 323 5.91 22.67 10.88
C GLN A 323 5.77 22.60 12.41
N HIS A 324 5.39 21.44 12.96
CA HIS A 324 5.03 21.31 14.38
C HIS A 324 6.11 20.65 15.25
N VAL A 325 7.06 19.91 14.67
CA VAL A 325 8.05 19.13 15.45
C VAL A 325 8.93 20.00 16.35
N LEU A 326 9.50 21.12 15.87
CA LEU A 326 10.33 22.00 16.70
C LEU A 326 9.54 22.72 17.81
N PRO A 327 8.34 23.30 17.57
CA PRO A 327 7.45 23.76 18.62
C PRO A 327 7.13 22.70 19.68
N ILE A 328 6.86 21.45 19.26
CA ILE A 328 6.53 20.35 20.18
C ILE A 328 7.76 19.91 20.99
N VAL A 329 8.97 19.81 20.40
CA VAL A 329 10.21 19.56 21.15
C VAL A 329 10.44 20.63 22.22
N LYS A 330 10.26 21.91 21.87
CA LYS A 330 10.41 23.02 22.81
C LYS A 330 9.39 22.88 23.96
N SER A 331 8.12 22.70 23.64
CA SER A 331 7.05 22.48 24.61
C SER A 331 7.30 21.24 25.49
N ALA A 332 7.87 20.17 24.94
CA ALA A 332 8.18 18.95 25.67
C ALA A 332 9.19 19.21 26.79
N LEU A 333 10.31 19.87 26.46
CA LEU A 333 11.37 20.24 27.41
C LEU A 333 10.89 21.28 28.45
N GLU A 334 10.18 22.32 28.03
CA GLU A 334 9.64 23.36 28.92
C GLU A 334 8.62 22.79 29.93
N THR A 335 7.78 21.85 29.50
CA THR A 335 6.80 21.17 30.36
C THR A 335 7.47 20.21 31.34
N ALA A 336 8.44 19.41 30.87
CA ALA A 336 9.22 18.51 31.71
C ALA A 336 10.18 19.24 32.67
N LYS A 337 10.49 20.51 32.37
CA LYS A 337 11.44 21.38 33.09
C LYS A 337 12.87 20.84 33.12
N ILE A 338 13.29 20.21 32.02
CA ILE A 338 14.65 19.68 31.83
C ILE A 338 15.41 20.40 30.72
N THR A 339 16.73 20.33 30.81
CA THR A 339 17.68 20.76 29.78
C THR A 339 18.11 19.58 28.89
N PRO A 340 18.61 19.83 27.66
CA PRO A 340 19.13 18.76 26.80
C PRO A 340 20.28 17.96 27.41
N ASP A 341 21.06 18.55 28.32
CA ASP A 341 22.18 17.88 28.99
C ASP A 341 21.71 16.77 29.94
N GLU A 342 20.50 16.89 30.51
CA GLU A 342 19.93 15.91 31.45
C GLU A 342 19.43 14.63 30.76
N ILE A 343 19.05 14.72 29.48
CA ILE A 343 18.57 13.58 28.66
C ILE A 343 19.69 12.54 28.52
N ASP A 344 19.38 11.25 28.67
CA ASP A 344 20.33 10.15 28.48
C ASP A 344 20.29 9.56 27.07
N CYS A 345 19.10 9.38 26.48
CA CYS A 345 18.94 8.87 25.11
C CYS A 345 17.82 9.57 24.33
N LEU A 346 17.93 9.54 22.99
CA LEU A 346 16.97 10.08 22.04
C LEU A 346 16.28 8.95 21.29
N CYS A 347 14.97 8.81 21.46
CA CYS A 347 14.20 7.69 20.92
C CYS A 347 13.30 8.15 19.76
N TYR A 348 13.12 7.33 18.73
CA TYR A 348 12.22 7.67 17.61
C TYR A 348 11.57 6.43 17.00
N THR A 349 10.38 6.63 16.41
CA THR A 349 9.69 5.58 15.65
C THR A 349 10.45 5.26 14.36
N LYS A 350 11.10 4.09 14.30
CA LYS A 350 11.75 3.58 13.07
C LYS A 350 10.74 2.97 12.10
N GLY A 351 9.62 2.45 12.61
CA GLY A 351 8.50 1.92 11.82
C GLY A 351 7.59 1.00 12.64
N PRO A 352 6.54 0.42 12.04
CA PRO A 352 6.03 0.71 10.70
C PRO A 352 5.40 2.11 10.60
N GLY A 353 4.97 2.54 9.40
CA GLY A 353 4.31 3.84 9.22
C GLY A 353 4.40 4.41 7.80
N MET A 354 3.87 5.62 7.62
CA MET A 354 3.97 6.36 6.36
C MET A 354 5.40 6.90 6.15
N GLY A 355 5.98 6.68 4.97
CA GLY A 355 7.39 6.97 4.71
C GLY A 355 7.80 8.44 4.94
N ALA A 356 7.10 9.40 4.33
CA ALA A 356 7.46 10.82 4.45
C ALA A 356 7.29 11.38 5.90
N PRO A 357 6.21 11.06 6.64
CA PRO A 357 6.13 11.36 8.08
C PRO A 357 7.26 10.76 8.92
N LEU A 358 7.57 9.46 8.73
CA LEU A 358 8.68 8.80 9.43
C LEU A 358 10.03 9.46 9.11
N GLN A 359 10.25 9.89 7.87
CA GLN A 359 11.46 10.59 7.44
C GLN A 359 11.69 11.90 8.21
N VAL A 360 10.65 12.67 8.52
CA VAL A 360 10.78 13.90 9.34
C VAL A 360 11.34 13.56 10.73
N SER A 361 10.76 12.54 11.39
CA SER A 361 11.22 12.10 12.71
C SER A 361 12.66 11.58 12.69
N ALA A 362 13.02 10.79 11.66
CA ALA A 362 14.36 10.25 11.49
C ALA A 362 15.42 11.32 11.16
N VAL A 363 15.07 12.38 10.43
CA VAL A 363 16.01 13.51 10.20
C VAL A 363 16.19 14.33 11.48
N VAL A 364 15.11 14.65 12.19
CA VAL A 364 15.18 15.45 13.42
C VAL A 364 15.98 14.73 14.52
N ILE A 365 15.78 13.44 14.73
CA ILE A 365 16.50 12.68 15.78
C ILE A 365 18.02 12.66 15.53
N ARG A 366 18.44 12.55 14.26
CA ARG A 366 19.85 12.58 13.84
C ARG A 366 20.50 13.92 14.15
N VAL A 367 19.84 15.02 13.76
CA VAL A 367 20.35 16.38 14.00
C VAL A 367 20.45 16.67 15.51
N LEU A 368 19.44 16.29 16.30
CA LEU A 368 19.47 16.48 17.75
C LEU A 368 20.53 15.61 18.44
N SER A 369 20.73 14.37 17.98
CA SER A 369 21.81 13.49 18.46
C SER A 369 23.19 14.10 18.23
N GLN A 370 23.45 14.63 17.04
CA GLN A 370 24.73 15.27 16.71
C GLN A 370 24.95 16.58 17.49
N LEU A 371 23.90 17.40 17.67
CA LEU A 371 23.97 18.66 18.41
C LEU A 371 24.15 18.47 19.92
N TRP A 372 23.42 17.53 20.53
CA TRP A 372 23.41 17.29 21.98
C TRP A 372 24.34 16.15 22.42
N LYS A 373 24.98 15.46 21.47
CA LYS A 373 25.89 14.31 21.68
C LYS A 373 25.24 13.19 22.50
N LYS A 374 24.00 12.85 22.15
CA LYS A 374 23.19 11.82 22.81
C LYS A 374 23.00 10.60 21.90
N PRO A 375 23.03 9.36 22.44
CA PRO A 375 22.76 8.16 21.66
C PRO A 375 21.32 8.13 21.13
N ILE A 376 21.14 7.53 19.96
CA ILE A 376 19.83 7.28 19.34
C ILE A 376 19.36 5.88 19.71
N VAL A 377 18.05 5.70 19.89
CA VAL A 377 17.39 4.39 19.94
C VAL A 377 16.23 4.36 18.96
N ALA A 378 16.30 3.44 18.00
CA ALA A 378 15.22 3.12 17.08
C ALA A 378 14.15 2.25 17.76
N VAL A 379 12.89 2.66 17.68
CA VAL A 379 11.76 1.99 18.34
C VAL A 379 10.74 1.48 17.31
N ASN A 380 10.20 0.28 17.55
CA ASN A 380 9.06 -0.25 16.80
C ASN A 380 7.74 0.30 17.38
N HIS A 381 6.91 0.89 16.52
CA HIS A 381 5.65 1.53 16.90
C HIS A 381 4.67 0.56 17.58
N CYS A 382 4.54 -0.67 17.08
CA CYS A 382 3.64 -1.69 17.63
C CYS A 382 4.07 -2.12 19.03
N VAL A 383 5.37 -2.38 19.21
CA VAL A 383 5.94 -2.72 20.53
C VAL A 383 5.81 -1.56 21.52
N ALA A 384 5.91 -0.31 21.04
CA ALA A 384 5.77 0.85 21.91
C ALA A 384 4.34 1.06 22.44
N HIS A 385 3.33 0.82 21.60
CA HIS A 385 1.93 0.74 22.05
C HIS A 385 1.75 -0.34 23.14
N ILE A 386 2.38 -1.51 22.98
CA ILE A 386 2.35 -2.60 23.97
C ILE A 386 2.97 -2.17 25.30
N GLU A 387 4.22 -1.72 25.33
CA GLU A 387 4.91 -1.40 26.60
C GLU A 387 4.32 -0.20 27.33
N MET A 388 3.84 0.82 26.61
CA MET A 388 3.08 1.92 27.22
C MET A 388 1.75 1.44 27.81
N GLY A 389 1.03 0.56 27.09
CA GLY A 389 -0.18 -0.06 27.62
C GLY A 389 0.09 -0.85 28.90
N ARG A 390 1.18 -1.63 28.94
CA ARG A 390 1.59 -2.43 30.10
C ARG A 390 1.93 -1.57 31.32
N ILE A 391 2.79 -0.56 31.18
CA ILE A 391 3.23 0.25 32.34
C ILE A 391 2.10 1.14 32.91
N VAL A 392 1.18 1.62 32.06
CA VAL A 392 0.04 2.44 32.52
C VAL A 392 -1.05 1.60 33.19
N THR A 393 -1.27 0.36 32.72
CA THR A 393 -2.38 -0.49 33.21
C THR A 393 -1.98 -1.54 34.25
N GLY A 394 -0.68 -1.86 34.37
CA GLY A 394 -0.17 -2.91 35.25
C GLY A 394 -0.25 -4.34 34.69
N ALA A 395 -0.58 -4.51 33.41
CA ALA A 395 -0.75 -5.84 32.80
C ALA A 395 0.59 -6.58 32.58
N ASP A 396 0.86 -7.66 33.34
CA ASP A 396 2.16 -8.36 33.27
C ASP A 396 2.31 -9.29 32.05
N ASP A 397 1.33 -10.10 31.66
CA ASP A 397 1.47 -10.94 30.44
C ASP A 397 0.14 -11.20 29.68
N PRO A 398 -0.53 -10.14 29.19
CA PRO A 398 -1.79 -10.26 28.47
C PRO A 398 -1.63 -10.78 27.03
N VAL A 399 -2.74 -11.19 26.43
CA VAL A 399 -2.92 -11.12 24.97
C VAL A 399 -3.23 -9.66 24.61
N VAL A 400 -2.48 -9.09 23.67
CA VAL A 400 -2.70 -7.72 23.21
C VAL A 400 -3.54 -7.72 21.94
N LEU A 401 -4.64 -6.97 21.94
CA LEU A 401 -5.31 -6.54 20.71
C LEU A 401 -4.80 -5.14 20.34
N TYR A 402 -3.97 -5.04 19.30
CA TYR A 402 -3.51 -3.76 18.76
C TYR A 402 -4.38 -3.36 17.57
N VAL A 403 -5.13 -2.27 17.72
CA VAL A 403 -6.10 -1.76 16.73
C VAL A 403 -5.97 -0.26 16.51
N SER A 404 -5.51 0.13 15.33
CA SER A 404 -5.26 1.52 14.93
C SER A 404 -5.80 1.80 13.51
N GLY A 405 -5.58 3.02 13.01
CA GLY A 405 -5.85 3.35 11.60
C GLY A 405 -4.94 2.64 10.59
N GLY A 406 -3.80 2.09 11.05
CA GLY A 406 -2.81 1.39 10.22
C GLY A 406 -2.64 -0.10 10.53
N ASN A 407 -3.03 -0.57 11.72
CA ASN A 407 -2.77 -1.93 12.20
C ASN A 407 -4.02 -2.59 12.79
N THR A 408 -4.11 -3.91 12.67
CA THR A 408 -5.07 -4.76 13.38
C THR A 408 -4.42 -6.13 13.58
N GLN A 409 -3.93 -6.38 14.79
CA GLN A 409 -3.11 -7.54 15.12
C GLN A 409 -3.45 -8.05 16.53
N VAL A 410 -3.50 -9.36 16.69
CA VAL A 410 -3.57 -10.05 17.99
C VAL A 410 -2.18 -10.59 18.30
N ILE A 411 -1.58 -10.12 19.39
CA ILE A 411 -0.16 -10.27 19.71
C ILE A 411 -0.02 -10.86 21.11
N ALA A 412 0.95 -11.74 21.33
CA ALA A 412 1.36 -12.14 22.69
C ALA A 412 2.88 -12.28 22.79
N TYR A 413 3.42 -12.00 23.97
CA TYR A 413 4.83 -12.26 24.27
C TYR A 413 5.08 -13.77 24.35
N SER A 414 6.13 -14.24 23.65
CA SER A 414 6.61 -15.62 23.72
C SER A 414 8.06 -15.71 23.20
N GLU A 415 8.93 -16.36 23.98
CA GLU A 415 10.36 -16.59 23.66
C GLU A 415 11.09 -15.31 23.20
N GLY A 416 11.17 -14.30 24.08
CA GLY A 416 11.89 -13.05 23.81
C GLY A 416 11.24 -12.09 22.81
N ARG A 417 10.11 -12.46 22.18
CA ARG A 417 9.50 -11.70 21.07
C ARG A 417 8.01 -11.47 21.27
N TYR A 418 7.51 -10.36 20.74
CA TYR A 418 6.07 -10.09 20.62
C TYR A 418 5.55 -10.68 19.32
N ARG A 419 4.93 -11.86 19.40
CA ARG A 419 4.52 -12.65 18.23
C ARG A 419 3.08 -12.36 17.84
N ILE A 420 2.84 -12.25 16.54
CA ILE A 420 1.51 -12.04 15.96
C ILE A 420 0.85 -13.42 15.78
N PHE A 421 -0.30 -13.64 16.42
CA PHE A 421 -1.07 -14.89 16.35
C PHE A 421 -2.23 -14.81 15.35
N GLY A 422 -2.68 -13.61 15.02
CA GLY A 422 -3.63 -13.33 13.95
C GLY A 422 -3.57 -11.86 13.56
N GLU A 423 -3.76 -11.55 12.28
CA GLU A 423 -3.76 -10.16 11.80
C GLU A 423 -4.82 -9.91 10.71
N THR A 424 -5.00 -8.63 10.34
CA THR A 424 -5.78 -8.30 9.14
C THR A 424 -5.03 -8.70 7.89
N ILE A 425 -5.71 -9.38 6.97
CA ILE A 425 -5.15 -9.76 5.66
C ILE A 425 -5.40 -8.71 4.56
N ASP A 426 -6.05 -7.57 4.89
CA ASP A 426 -6.26 -6.48 3.94
C ASP A 426 -6.05 -5.07 4.54
N ILE A 427 -7.06 -4.44 5.15
CA ILE A 427 -6.97 -3.12 5.77
C ILE A 427 -7.15 -3.20 7.29
N ALA A 428 -6.63 -2.23 8.03
CA ALA A 428 -6.90 -2.13 9.47
C ALA A 428 -8.37 -1.78 9.75
N VAL A 429 -8.90 -2.21 10.90
CA VAL A 429 -10.27 -1.88 11.34
C VAL A 429 -10.46 -0.36 11.47
N GLY A 430 -9.45 0.37 11.94
CA GLY A 430 -9.49 1.84 11.95
C GLY A 430 -9.55 2.44 10.55
N ASN A 431 -8.86 1.85 9.56
CA ASN A 431 -8.98 2.29 8.16
C ASN A 431 -10.38 2.05 7.60
N CYS A 432 -11.04 0.94 7.98
CA CYS A 432 -12.42 0.64 7.63
C CYS A 432 -13.39 1.68 8.21
N LEU A 433 -13.28 1.99 9.50
CA LEU A 433 -14.08 3.01 10.18
C LEU A 433 -13.83 4.40 9.60
N ASP A 434 -12.56 4.79 9.40
CA ASP A 434 -12.18 6.09 8.83
C ASP A 434 -12.61 6.25 7.37
N ARG A 435 -12.62 5.18 6.56
CA ARG A 435 -13.19 5.22 5.21
C ARG A 435 -14.70 5.36 5.25
N PHE A 436 -15.40 4.61 6.11
CA PHE A 436 -16.85 4.71 6.21
C PHE A 436 -17.33 6.07 6.72
N ALA A 437 -16.58 6.69 7.65
CA ALA A 437 -16.81 8.07 8.08
C ALA A 437 -16.75 9.07 6.92
N ARG A 438 -15.85 8.86 5.93
CA ARG A 438 -15.77 9.70 4.73
C ARG A 438 -16.95 9.49 3.77
N VAL A 439 -17.49 8.26 3.67
CA VAL A 439 -18.72 7.98 2.89
C VAL A 439 -19.90 8.77 3.45
N LEU A 440 -20.05 8.77 4.78
CA LEU A 440 -21.09 9.50 5.50
C LEU A 440 -20.79 11.01 5.70
N GLN A 441 -19.69 11.53 5.13
CA GLN A 441 -19.25 12.93 5.25
C GLN A 441 -19.13 13.43 6.71
N LEU A 442 -18.76 12.54 7.64
CA LEU A 442 -18.55 12.88 9.04
C LEU A 442 -17.29 13.71 9.23
N SER A 443 -17.23 14.42 10.36
CA SER A 443 -16.04 15.16 10.79
C SER A 443 -14.87 14.22 11.05
N ASN A 444 -13.66 14.65 10.68
CA ASN A 444 -12.41 14.02 11.10
C ASN A 444 -11.91 14.55 12.46
N ASP A 445 -12.52 15.61 13.00
CA ASP A 445 -12.25 16.19 14.32
C ASP A 445 -13.24 15.65 15.37
N PRO A 446 -12.80 15.11 16.53
CA PRO A 446 -11.42 14.87 16.93
C PRO A 446 -10.77 13.63 16.28
N ALA A 447 -11.60 12.68 15.85
CA ALA A 447 -11.22 11.51 15.05
C ALA A 447 -12.45 10.97 14.30
N PRO A 448 -12.30 10.37 13.09
CA PRO A 448 -13.44 9.86 12.33
C PRO A 448 -14.11 8.68 13.05
N GLY A 449 -13.32 7.73 13.57
CA GLY A 449 -13.81 6.61 14.38
C GLY A 449 -14.59 7.02 15.65
N TYR A 450 -14.22 8.14 16.29
CA TYR A 450 -14.98 8.69 17.42
C TYR A 450 -16.34 9.23 16.96
N ASN A 451 -16.40 9.89 15.80
CA ASN A 451 -17.66 10.39 15.26
C ASN A 451 -18.57 9.28 14.73
N ILE A 452 -18.01 8.15 14.26
CA ILE A 452 -18.77 6.91 14.04
C ILE A 452 -19.39 6.41 15.36
N GLU A 453 -18.63 6.39 16.46
CA GLU A 453 -19.12 5.94 17.77
C GLU A 453 -20.25 6.83 18.34
N GLN A 454 -20.11 8.15 18.31
CA GLN A 454 -21.17 9.07 18.76
C GLN A 454 -22.43 9.05 17.88
N LEU A 455 -22.33 8.50 16.67
CA LEU A 455 -23.44 8.26 15.76
C LEU A 455 -24.05 6.86 15.93
N ALA A 456 -23.22 5.83 16.14
CA ALA A 456 -23.62 4.45 16.46
C ALA A 456 -24.48 4.37 17.73
N LYS A 457 -24.18 5.19 18.75
CA LYS A 457 -24.99 5.34 19.99
C LYS A 457 -26.42 5.85 19.77
N LYS A 458 -26.84 6.09 18.53
CA LYS A 458 -28.20 6.51 18.12
C LYS A 458 -28.84 5.55 17.11
N GLY A 459 -28.18 4.43 16.79
CA GLY A 459 -28.76 3.38 15.95
C GLY A 459 -29.74 2.53 16.76
N GLU A 460 -30.86 2.16 16.14
CA GLU A 460 -31.89 1.30 16.72
C GLU A 460 -32.03 -0.02 15.94
N GLN A 461 -31.63 -0.04 14.67
CA GLN A 461 -31.76 -1.18 13.77
C GLN A 461 -30.40 -1.79 13.44
N PHE A 462 -30.26 -3.11 13.63
CA PHE A 462 -29.15 -3.87 13.07
C PHE A 462 -29.41 -4.20 11.60
N ILE A 463 -28.35 -4.12 10.79
CA ILE A 463 -28.34 -4.36 9.34
C ILE A 463 -27.30 -5.45 9.07
N ASP A 464 -27.70 -6.54 8.42
CA ASP A 464 -26.79 -7.65 8.12
C ASP A 464 -25.62 -7.20 7.24
N LEU A 465 -24.40 -7.33 7.78
CA LEU A 465 -23.13 -7.10 7.09
C LEU A 465 -22.34 -8.42 6.96
N PRO A 466 -21.40 -8.54 6.01
CA PRO A 466 -20.55 -9.72 5.90
C PRO A 466 -19.66 -9.91 7.15
N TYR A 467 -19.75 -11.08 7.80
CA TYR A 467 -18.88 -11.47 8.92
C TYR A 467 -17.72 -12.34 8.40
N VAL A 468 -16.47 -11.88 8.56
CA VAL A 468 -15.33 -12.44 7.79
C VAL A 468 -14.09 -12.71 8.66
N VAL A 469 -14.19 -13.72 9.53
CA VAL A 469 -13.05 -14.28 10.29
C VAL A 469 -12.49 -15.52 9.59
N LYS A 470 -11.16 -15.71 9.64
CA LYS A 470 -10.43 -16.83 9.03
C LYS A 470 -9.41 -17.39 10.03
N GLY A 471 -9.85 -18.29 10.91
CA GLY A 471 -9.00 -18.79 12.00
C GLY A 471 -8.80 -17.71 13.07
N MET A 472 -7.60 -17.14 13.15
CA MET A 472 -7.30 -15.96 13.98
C MET A 472 -7.16 -14.66 13.15
N ASP A 473 -7.27 -14.74 11.82
CA ASP A 473 -7.16 -13.58 10.93
C ASP A 473 -8.53 -12.96 10.59
N VAL A 474 -8.52 -11.69 10.18
CA VAL A 474 -9.72 -10.91 9.82
C VAL A 474 -9.56 -10.19 8.46
N SER A 475 -10.70 -9.87 7.83
CA SER A 475 -10.76 -9.22 6.52
C SER A 475 -11.88 -8.19 6.51
N PHE A 476 -11.55 -6.91 6.34
CA PHE A 476 -12.51 -5.80 6.48
C PHE A 476 -12.89 -5.17 5.13
N SER A 477 -12.06 -5.32 4.10
CA SER A 477 -12.30 -4.69 2.79
C SER A 477 -13.59 -5.16 2.12
N GLY A 478 -13.97 -6.43 2.29
CA GLY A 478 -15.25 -6.95 1.79
C GLY A 478 -16.46 -6.38 2.51
N ILE A 479 -16.34 -6.09 3.81
CA ILE A 479 -17.37 -5.46 4.64
C ILE A 479 -17.52 -4.00 4.22
N LEU A 480 -16.39 -3.31 4.07
CA LEU A 480 -16.32 -1.92 3.67
C LEU A 480 -16.93 -1.68 2.29
N SER A 481 -16.56 -2.48 1.28
CA SER A 481 -17.13 -2.32 -0.06
C SER A 481 -18.60 -2.73 -0.15
N PHE A 482 -19.08 -3.61 0.74
CA PHE A 482 -20.51 -3.91 0.85
C PHE A 482 -21.28 -2.72 1.43
N ILE A 483 -20.83 -2.17 2.57
CA ILE A 483 -21.52 -1.04 3.21
C ILE A 483 -21.40 0.25 2.37
N GLU A 484 -20.24 0.50 1.73
CA GLU A 484 -20.04 1.56 0.73
C GLU A 484 -21.09 1.47 -0.40
N ALA A 485 -21.27 0.29 -0.99
CA ALA A 485 -22.21 0.09 -2.10
C ALA A 485 -23.69 0.19 -1.68
N THR A 486 -24.07 -0.28 -0.48
CA THR A 486 -25.47 -0.28 -0.04
C THR A 486 -25.93 1.04 0.58
N THR A 487 -25.01 1.87 1.08
CA THR A 487 -25.35 3.08 1.86
C THR A 487 -26.19 4.08 1.04
N GLU A 488 -25.81 4.36 -0.20
CA GLU A 488 -26.50 5.37 -1.00
C GLU A 488 -27.95 4.96 -1.35
N GLU A 489 -28.19 3.67 -1.63
CA GLU A 489 -29.53 3.14 -1.90
C GLU A 489 -30.39 3.14 -0.63
N LYS A 490 -29.87 2.58 0.47
CA LYS A 490 -30.63 2.45 1.73
C LYS A 490 -31.03 3.79 2.32
N LEU A 491 -30.15 4.79 2.28
CA LEU A 491 -30.46 6.14 2.76
C LEU A 491 -31.48 6.85 1.86
N LYS A 492 -31.45 6.64 0.54
CA LYS A 492 -32.49 7.20 -0.38
C LYS A 492 -33.85 6.54 -0.19
N ASN A 493 -33.87 5.24 0.07
CA ASN A 493 -35.11 4.47 0.29
C ASN A 493 -35.70 4.66 1.70
N ASN A 494 -34.97 5.29 2.63
CA ASN A 494 -35.27 5.35 4.07
C ASN A 494 -35.38 3.95 4.71
N GLU A 495 -34.56 2.99 4.25
CA GLU A 495 -34.48 1.63 4.82
C GLU A 495 -33.74 1.56 6.15
N CYS A 496 -32.90 2.57 6.44
CA CYS A 496 -32.16 2.76 7.67
C CYS A 496 -31.64 4.20 7.75
N THR A 497 -31.12 4.59 8.91
CA THR A 497 -30.40 5.87 9.11
C THR A 497 -28.88 5.69 9.02
N PRO A 498 -28.09 6.78 8.95
CA PRO A 498 -26.64 6.71 9.13
C PRO A 498 -26.22 6.18 10.51
N ALA A 499 -27.08 6.30 11.54
CA ALA A 499 -26.81 5.80 12.88
C ALA A 499 -26.87 4.27 12.94
N ASP A 500 -27.88 3.68 12.28
CA ASP A 500 -28.04 2.22 12.16
C ASP A 500 -26.88 1.58 11.39
N LEU A 501 -26.38 2.25 10.35
CA LEU A 501 -25.19 1.81 9.60
C LEU A 501 -23.91 1.87 10.45
N CYS A 502 -23.70 2.94 11.22
CA CYS A 502 -22.58 3.07 12.15
C CYS A 502 -22.63 2.00 13.26
N TYR A 503 -23.82 1.78 13.84
CA TYR A 503 -24.09 0.74 14.83
C TYR A 503 -23.79 -0.65 14.28
N SER A 504 -24.41 -1.01 13.16
CA SER A 504 -24.25 -2.33 12.52
C SER A 504 -22.81 -2.61 12.12
N LEU A 505 -22.07 -1.60 11.64
CA LEU A 505 -20.65 -1.71 11.34
C LEU A 505 -19.83 -1.97 12.61
N GLN A 506 -20.05 -1.21 13.69
CA GLN A 506 -19.35 -1.41 14.96
C GLN A 506 -19.61 -2.79 15.55
N GLU A 507 -20.87 -3.21 15.69
CA GLU A 507 -21.21 -4.54 16.21
C GLU A 507 -20.54 -5.66 15.39
N THR A 508 -20.61 -5.57 14.05
CA THR A 508 -20.01 -6.57 13.17
C THR A 508 -18.49 -6.64 13.32
N VAL A 509 -17.79 -5.51 13.17
CA VAL A 509 -16.31 -5.54 13.17
C VAL A 509 -15.73 -5.77 14.57
N PHE A 510 -16.38 -5.30 15.64
CA PHE A 510 -15.92 -5.54 17.00
C PHE A 510 -16.21 -6.98 17.45
N ALA A 511 -17.34 -7.59 17.06
CA ALA A 511 -17.57 -9.02 17.30
C ALA A 511 -16.51 -9.89 16.60
N MET A 512 -16.07 -9.53 15.39
CA MET A 512 -14.96 -10.21 14.71
C MET A 512 -13.63 -10.08 15.46
N LEU A 513 -13.33 -8.91 16.05
CA LEU A 513 -12.13 -8.70 16.87
C LEU A 513 -12.16 -9.48 18.18
N VAL A 514 -13.33 -9.57 18.84
CA VAL A 514 -13.52 -10.38 20.04
C VAL A 514 -13.32 -11.87 19.72
N GLU A 515 -13.89 -12.39 18.62
CA GLU A 515 -13.73 -13.78 18.20
C GLU A 515 -12.24 -14.18 18.00
N ILE A 516 -11.44 -13.36 17.31
CA ILE A 516 -10.02 -13.67 17.11
C ILE A 516 -9.19 -13.49 18.39
N THR A 517 -9.55 -12.55 19.25
CA THR A 517 -8.87 -12.32 20.53
C THR A 517 -9.12 -13.49 21.48
N GLU A 518 -10.36 -13.97 21.59
CA GLU A 518 -10.71 -15.18 22.34
C GLU A 518 -9.94 -16.42 21.85
N ARG A 519 -9.84 -16.60 20.52
CA ARG A 519 -9.08 -17.73 19.94
C ARG A 519 -7.61 -17.66 20.29
N ALA A 520 -7.00 -16.48 20.26
CA ALA A 520 -5.60 -16.31 20.69
C ALA A 520 -5.41 -16.54 22.19
N MET A 521 -6.33 -16.07 23.05
CA MET A 521 -6.31 -16.36 24.50
C MET A 521 -6.36 -17.86 24.77
N ALA A 522 -7.28 -18.58 24.11
CA ALA A 522 -7.41 -20.02 24.21
C ALA A 522 -6.19 -20.79 23.67
N HIS A 523 -5.49 -20.24 22.68
CA HIS A 523 -4.28 -20.83 22.11
C HIS A 523 -3.03 -20.58 22.96
N CYS A 524 -2.93 -19.41 23.61
CA CYS A 524 -1.78 -19.00 24.43
C CYS A 524 -1.89 -19.39 25.91
N ASP A 525 -3.01 -19.98 26.34
CA ASP A 525 -3.40 -20.19 27.75
C ASP A 525 -3.30 -18.92 28.62
N LYS A 526 -3.76 -17.79 28.04
CA LYS A 526 -3.71 -16.46 28.66
C LYS A 526 -5.12 -15.96 29.00
N LYS A 527 -5.27 -15.41 30.19
CA LYS A 527 -6.55 -14.94 30.73
C LYS A 527 -6.81 -13.46 30.47
N ASP A 528 -5.76 -12.65 30.51
CA ASP A 528 -5.90 -11.19 30.49
C ASP A 528 -5.73 -10.62 29.08
N ILE A 529 -6.45 -9.53 28.80
CA ILE A 529 -6.43 -8.83 27.52
C ILE A 529 -5.94 -7.41 27.75
N LEU A 530 -5.09 -6.92 26.85
CA LEU A 530 -4.70 -5.51 26.78
C LEU A 530 -5.10 -4.95 25.41
N ILE A 531 -5.99 -3.94 25.35
CA ILE A 531 -6.30 -3.25 24.09
C ILE A 531 -5.45 -1.98 23.98
N VAL A 532 -4.77 -1.82 22.84
CA VAL A 532 -3.92 -0.65 22.52
C VAL A 532 -4.15 -0.15 21.09
N GLY A 533 -3.64 1.04 20.78
CA GLY A 533 -3.92 1.75 19.54
C GLY A 533 -5.23 2.54 19.58
N GLY A 534 -5.40 3.45 18.62
CA GLY A 534 -6.44 4.49 18.68
C GLY A 534 -7.88 4.01 18.57
N VAL A 535 -8.13 2.80 18.06
CA VAL A 535 -9.49 2.19 18.09
C VAL A 535 -9.78 1.59 19.46
N GLY A 536 -8.74 1.32 20.27
CA GLY A 536 -8.87 0.89 21.67
C GLY A 536 -9.51 1.93 22.60
N CYS A 537 -9.59 3.20 22.18
CA CYS A 537 -10.37 4.24 22.87
C CYS A 537 -11.89 3.97 22.85
N ASN A 538 -12.40 3.16 21.91
CA ASN A 538 -13.83 2.99 21.68
C ASN A 538 -14.51 2.24 22.83
N GLU A 539 -15.51 2.87 23.45
CA GLU A 539 -16.16 2.33 24.66
C GLU A 539 -16.89 1.02 24.38
N ARG A 540 -17.47 0.87 23.19
CA ARG A 540 -18.23 -0.32 22.78
C ARG A 540 -17.34 -1.54 22.54
N LEU A 541 -16.20 -1.37 21.88
CA LEU A 541 -15.18 -2.41 21.73
C LEU A 541 -14.65 -2.85 23.10
N GLN A 542 -14.38 -1.91 24.00
CA GLN A 542 -13.99 -2.24 25.37
C GLN A 542 -15.10 -2.98 26.12
N GLU A 543 -16.37 -2.60 25.96
CA GLU A 543 -17.51 -3.29 26.57
C GLU A 543 -17.60 -4.75 26.09
N MET A 544 -17.64 -4.98 24.78
CA MET A 544 -17.74 -6.32 24.19
C MET A 544 -16.56 -7.21 24.61
N MET A 545 -15.35 -6.66 24.63
CA MET A 545 -14.15 -7.39 25.06
C MET A 545 -14.15 -7.67 26.58
N ARG A 546 -14.70 -6.77 27.40
CA ARG A 546 -14.82 -6.94 28.86
C ARG A 546 -15.81 -8.04 29.22
N ILE A 547 -16.89 -8.18 28.46
CA ILE A 547 -17.86 -9.27 28.62
C ILE A 547 -17.15 -10.61 28.38
N MET A 548 -16.59 -10.83 27.18
CA MET A 548 -15.89 -12.07 26.84
C MET A 548 -14.74 -12.40 27.81
N CYS A 549 -13.93 -11.40 28.20
CA CYS A 549 -12.84 -11.61 29.15
C CYS A 549 -13.33 -12.05 30.53
N SER A 550 -14.45 -11.46 31.01
CA SER A 550 -15.01 -11.82 32.32
C SER A 550 -15.68 -13.20 32.32
N GLU A 551 -16.31 -13.61 31.21
CA GLU A 551 -16.83 -14.98 31.00
C GLU A 551 -15.71 -16.03 30.97
N ARG A 552 -14.50 -15.65 30.55
CA ARG A 552 -13.28 -16.48 30.60
C ARG A 552 -12.50 -16.40 31.91
N GLY A 553 -12.95 -15.57 32.86
CA GLY A 553 -12.33 -15.41 34.18
C GLY A 553 -10.99 -14.67 34.18
N GLY A 554 -10.81 -13.71 33.26
CA GLY A 554 -9.66 -12.80 33.20
C GLY A 554 -10.04 -11.33 33.30
N MET A 555 -9.07 -10.43 33.13
CA MET A 555 -9.25 -8.98 33.17
C MET A 555 -9.00 -8.31 31.82
N LEU A 556 -9.85 -7.32 31.48
CA LEU A 556 -9.57 -6.39 30.39
C LEU A 556 -8.82 -5.17 30.94
N TYR A 557 -7.62 -4.97 30.43
CA TYR A 557 -6.83 -3.75 30.53
C TYR A 557 -7.00 -2.92 29.24
N ALA A 558 -7.21 -1.63 29.38
CA ALA A 558 -7.25 -0.68 28.28
C ALA A 558 -6.71 0.67 28.77
N THR A 559 -5.98 1.37 27.91
CA THR A 559 -5.51 2.73 28.20
C THR A 559 -6.52 3.80 27.78
N ASP A 560 -6.44 4.97 28.41
CA ASP A 560 -7.21 6.15 28.01
C ASP A 560 -6.61 6.88 26.78
N ASP A 561 -7.31 7.93 26.33
CA ASP A 561 -7.00 8.68 25.11
C ASP A 561 -5.62 9.35 25.10
N ARG A 562 -5.01 9.56 26.28
CA ARG A 562 -3.66 10.14 26.42
C ARG A 562 -2.58 9.18 25.91
N TYR A 563 -2.86 7.87 25.90
CA TYR A 563 -1.88 6.82 25.60
C TYR A 563 -2.30 5.90 24.45
N CYS A 564 -3.60 5.62 24.27
CA CYS A 564 -4.10 4.83 23.12
C CYS A 564 -3.85 5.52 21.76
N ILE A 565 -3.86 6.85 21.73
CA ILE A 565 -3.54 7.64 20.52
C ILE A 565 -2.03 7.84 20.44
N ASP A 566 -1.46 7.62 19.25
CA ASP A 566 -0.04 7.75 18.92
C ASP A 566 0.60 9.00 19.56
N ASN A 567 1.64 8.79 20.38
CA ASN A 567 2.23 9.81 21.24
C ASN A 567 3.73 9.57 21.47
N GLY A 568 4.48 10.62 21.82
CA GLY A 568 5.94 10.52 21.96
C GLY A 568 6.39 9.77 23.23
N ALA A 569 5.56 9.72 24.27
CA ALA A 569 5.91 9.06 25.53
C ALA A 569 6.03 7.53 25.38
N MET A 570 5.21 6.89 24.54
CA MET A 570 5.33 5.44 24.30
C MET A 570 6.68 5.07 23.65
N ILE A 571 7.16 5.94 22.75
CA ILE A 571 8.47 5.82 22.10
C ILE A 571 9.60 6.12 23.09
N ALA A 572 9.45 7.15 23.93
CA ALA A 572 10.43 7.48 24.96
C ALA A 572 10.61 6.33 25.96
N TYR A 573 9.50 5.76 26.47
CA TYR A 573 9.53 4.67 27.44
C TYR A 573 10.18 3.41 26.85
N THR A 574 9.74 2.98 25.67
CA THR A 574 10.20 1.73 25.04
C THR A 574 11.65 1.83 24.58
N GLY A 575 12.07 2.98 24.06
CA GLY A 575 13.47 3.23 23.75
C GLY A 575 14.35 3.33 24.99
N LEU A 576 13.82 3.82 26.11
CA LEU A 576 14.52 3.86 27.40
C LEU A 576 14.67 2.48 28.05
N LEU A 577 13.66 1.61 27.91
CA LEU A 577 13.75 0.19 28.29
C LEU A 577 14.87 -0.50 27.50
N ALA A 578 14.90 -0.35 26.18
CA ALA A 578 15.97 -0.90 25.36
C ALA A 578 17.36 -0.32 25.75
N PHE A 579 17.45 1.01 25.93
CA PHE A 579 18.69 1.70 26.32
C PHE A 579 19.25 1.23 27.66
N ALA A 580 18.39 0.98 28.66
CA ALA A 580 18.80 0.49 29.98
C ALA A 580 19.46 -0.90 29.93
N TYR A 581 19.21 -1.67 28.87
CA TYR A 581 19.81 -2.98 28.59
C TYR A 581 20.94 -2.89 27.53
N GLY A 582 21.37 -1.68 27.16
CA GLY A 582 22.52 -1.43 26.30
C GLY A 582 22.23 -1.24 24.81
N GLU A 583 20.97 -1.34 24.37
CA GLU A 583 20.61 -1.14 22.96
C GLU A 583 20.81 0.34 22.53
N THR A 584 21.52 0.53 21.44
CA THR A 584 21.72 1.83 20.79
C THR A 584 21.75 1.67 19.27
N THR A 585 21.31 2.69 18.55
CA THR A 585 21.26 2.68 17.08
C THR A 585 22.33 3.60 16.51
N PRO A 586 23.30 3.08 15.74
CA PRO A 586 24.27 3.88 15.00
C PRO A 586 23.61 4.93 14.10
N LEU A 587 24.33 6.02 13.78
CA LEU A 587 23.77 7.14 13.01
C LEU A 587 23.39 6.70 11.58
N GLU A 588 24.23 5.86 10.98
CA GLU A 588 24.04 5.15 9.73
C GLU A 588 22.78 4.24 9.74
N GLU A 589 22.52 3.56 10.86
CA GLU A 589 21.39 2.64 11.03
C GLU A 589 20.10 3.32 11.53
N SER A 590 20.15 4.60 11.90
CA SER A 590 19.00 5.40 12.35
C SER A 590 18.05 5.80 11.20
N THR A 591 17.81 4.86 10.29
CA THR A 591 16.89 4.97 9.14
C THR A 591 15.44 4.81 9.58
N PHE A 592 14.50 4.91 8.64
CA PHE A 592 13.11 4.51 8.84
C PHE A 592 12.74 3.37 7.87
N THR A 593 11.68 2.64 8.20
CA THR A 593 11.04 1.66 7.31
C THR A 593 9.53 1.75 7.44
N GLN A 594 8.82 1.64 6.31
CA GLN A 594 7.36 1.59 6.32
C GLN A 594 6.82 0.26 6.88
N ARG A 595 7.65 -0.80 6.85
CA ARG A 595 7.31 -2.16 7.29
C ARG A 595 8.36 -2.63 8.30
N PHE A 596 7.91 -2.88 9.53
CA PHE A 596 8.73 -3.40 10.63
C PHE A 596 7.79 -4.27 11.47
N ARG A 597 7.85 -5.59 11.31
CA ARG A 597 6.93 -6.48 12.04
C ARG A 597 7.25 -6.46 13.53
N THR A 598 6.21 -6.64 14.33
CA THR A 598 6.29 -6.71 15.80
C THR A 598 7.20 -7.86 16.26
N ASP A 599 7.24 -8.96 15.50
CA ASP A 599 8.05 -10.16 15.80
C ASP A 599 9.52 -10.07 15.35
N GLU A 600 9.92 -9.03 14.60
CA GLU A 600 11.34 -8.76 14.30
C GLU A 600 12.11 -8.29 15.55
N VAL A 601 11.42 -7.64 16.50
CA VAL A 601 12.00 -7.07 17.72
C VAL A 601 12.27 -8.16 18.78
N HIS A 602 13.48 -8.15 19.35
CA HIS A 602 13.81 -8.91 20.54
C HIS A 602 13.63 -8.03 21.78
N ALA A 603 12.62 -8.31 22.59
CA ALA A 603 12.29 -7.52 23.78
C ALA A 603 13.12 -8.01 24.99
N ILE A 604 14.42 -7.70 24.97
CA ILE A 604 15.41 -8.11 25.99
C ILE A 604 14.98 -7.74 27.42
N TRP A 605 14.36 -6.56 27.57
CA TRP A 605 13.85 -6.04 28.86
C TRP A 605 12.73 -6.87 29.49
N ARG A 606 12.19 -7.88 28.77
CA ARG A 606 11.22 -8.85 29.31
C ARG A 606 11.85 -10.15 29.82
N ASP A 607 13.12 -10.44 29.52
CA ASP A 607 13.77 -11.66 30.05
C ASP A 607 14.10 -11.49 31.53
N LYS A 608 13.49 -12.35 32.37
CA LYS A 608 13.60 -12.31 33.83
C LYS A 608 15.03 -12.51 34.33
N LYS A 609 15.95 -13.05 33.51
CA LYS A 609 17.37 -13.23 33.88
C LYS A 609 18.18 -11.92 33.86
N GLU A 610 17.81 -10.96 33.01
CA GLU A 610 18.55 -9.70 32.87
C GLU A 610 17.95 -8.56 33.71
N LEU A 611 16.64 -8.62 34.01
CA LEU A 611 15.98 -7.62 34.87
C LEU A 611 16.63 -7.45 36.25
N ALA A 612 17.12 -8.53 36.86
CA ALA A 612 17.83 -8.49 38.14
C ALA A 612 19.17 -7.72 38.06
N SER A 613 19.91 -7.84 36.95
CA SER A 613 21.22 -7.17 36.78
C SER A 613 21.10 -5.68 36.51
N VAL A 614 20.00 -5.23 35.88
CA VAL A 614 19.74 -3.82 35.55
C VAL A 614 19.08 -3.06 36.71
N THR A 615 18.19 -3.71 37.48
CA THR A 615 17.43 -3.04 38.55
C THR A 615 18.11 -3.08 39.92
N GLY A 616 19.00 -4.05 40.17
CA GLY A 616 19.66 -4.21 41.47
C GLY A 616 18.73 -4.70 42.59
N ILE A 617 17.61 -5.34 42.23
CA ILE A 617 16.65 -5.93 43.16
C ILE A 617 16.79 -7.46 43.08
N ASP A 618 17.51 -8.05 44.03
CA ASP A 618 17.39 -9.48 44.33
C ASP A 618 16.04 -9.73 45.02
N GLU A 619 15.20 -10.61 44.48
CA GLU A 619 14.01 -11.08 45.19
C GLU A 619 14.39 -11.98 46.38
N PRO A 620 13.60 -11.98 47.48
CA PRO A 620 13.85 -12.85 48.62
C PRO A 620 13.63 -14.32 48.23
N GLY A 621 14.74 -15.03 47.97
CA GLY A 621 14.70 -16.38 47.41
C GLY A 621 13.91 -17.38 48.26
N ASP A 622 12.99 -18.09 47.61
CA ASP A 622 12.16 -19.15 48.18
C ASP A 622 13.01 -20.34 48.69
N LYS A 623 13.43 -20.24 49.95
CA LYS A 623 13.93 -21.39 50.70
C LYS A 623 12.75 -22.19 51.23
N ILE A 624 12.28 -23.11 50.39
CA ILE A 624 11.43 -24.21 50.84
C ILE A 624 12.28 -25.09 51.77
N GLU A 625 12.12 -24.92 53.08
CA GLU A 625 12.73 -25.82 54.07
C GLU A 625 12.00 -27.18 54.04
N GLU A 626 12.73 -28.25 53.73
CA GLU A 626 12.25 -29.63 53.86
C GLU A 626 12.06 -29.99 55.34
N ASN A 627 10.89 -29.67 55.90
CA ASN A 627 10.52 -30.11 57.23
C ASN A 627 10.21 -31.62 57.23
N GLN A 628 11.17 -32.41 57.70
CA GLN A 628 10.95 -33.83 58.02
C GLN A 628 10.18 -33.93 59.35
N GLY A 629 9.01 -34.58 59.34
CA GLY A 629 8.16 -34.81 60.51
C GLY A 629 7.08 -35.84 60.25
#